data_AF-A0A0G1QTJ7-F1
#
_entry.id   AF-A0A0G1QTJ7-F1
#
_cell.length_a   1.000
_cell.length_b   1.000
_cell.length_c   1.000
_cell.angle_alpha   90.00
_cell.angle_beta   90.00
_cell.angle_gamma   90.00
#
_symmetry.space_group_name_H-M   'P 1'
#
loop_
_entity.id
_entity.type
_entity.pdbx_description
1 polymer ?
#
loop_
_entity_poly.entity_id
_entity_poly.type
_entity_poly.pdbx_seq_one_letter_code
_entity_poly.pdbx_strand_id
1 'polypeptide(L)'
;MLMNKMNLHRATVKRVTQQLRRIGASVQRQNPTQVGYDLLVNGSIRVAVKAARPTLQHKRVSVDGHSYQYQHIAWCFNFHRHGRFRRDQWYADVIVCVQLKAAGQKPLVIPVQNITGKTLIVLKNRRGYAGRYTQYRDAWHHILRDKRAA
;
A
#
# COMPACT_ATOMS: atom_id res chain seq x y z
N MET A 1 -12.67 20.31 -9.02
CA MET A 1 -12.58 20.21 -7.55
C MET A 1 -11.43 19.30 -7.13
N LEU A 2 -10.36 19.87 -6.56
CA LEU A 2 -9.20 19.10 -6.09
C LEU A 2 -9.57 18.44 -4.76
N MET A 3 -9.96 17.16 -4.79
CA MET A 3 -10.32 16.44 -3.56
C MET A 3 -9.11 16.42 -2.62
N ASN A 4 -9.26 17.03 -1.43
CA ASN A 4 -8.22 17.13 -0.40
C ASN A 4 -7.57 15.74 -0.16
N LYS A 5 -6.24 15.70 -0.01
CA LYS A 5 -5.46 14.48 0.24
C LYS A 5 -6.03 13.67 1.41
N MET A 6 -6.51 14.35 2.46
CA MET A 6 -7.17 13.70 3.60
C MET A 6 -8.50 13.04 3.21
N ASN A 7 -9.32 13.71 2.40
CA ASN A 7 -10.61 13.16 1.95
C ASN A 7 -10.41 11.94 1.06
N LEU A 8 -9.38 11.97 0.21
CA LEU A 8 -9.00 10.84 -0.63
C LEU A 8 -8.52 9.63 0.21
N HIS A 9 -7.67 9.86 1.21
CA HIS A 9 -7.22 8.80 2.11
C HIS A 9 -8.41 8.19 2.86
N ARG A 10 -9.26 9.03 3.48
CA ARG A 10 -10.49 8.58 4.16
C ARG A 10 -11.41 7.76 3.25
N ALA A 11 -11.62 8.21 2.01
CA ALA A 11 -12.42 7.46 1.04
C ALA A 11 -11.80 6.11 0.69
N THR A 12 -10.47 6.05 0.60
CA THR A 12 -9.73 4.80 0.35
C THR A 12 -9.84 3.83 1.52
N VAL A 13 -9.64 4.32 2.76
CA VAL A 13 -9.84 3.54 3.98
C VAL A 13 -11.28 3.02 4.07
N LYS A 14 -12.28 3.83 3.70
CA LYS A 14 -13.69 3.40 3.65
C LYS A 14 -13.90 2.23 2.69
N ARG A 15 -13.32 2.28 1.48
CA ARG A 15 -13.40 1.19 0.51
C ARG A 15 -12.72 -0.09 0.99
N VAL A 16 -11.53 0.02 1.58
CA VAL A 16 -10.83 -1.13 2.17
C VAL A 16 -11.64 -1.73 3.33
N THR A 17 -12.21 -0.89 4.20
CA THR A 17 -13.11 -1.34 5.28
C THR A 17 -14.28 -2.15 4.73
N GLN A 18 -14.94 -1.64 3.68
CA GLN A 18 -16.08 -2.32 3.07
C GLN A 18 -15.67 -3.66 2.45
N GLN A 19 -14.53 -3.71 1.77
CA GLN A 19 -14.02 -4.94 1.18
C GLN A 19 -13.73 -6.00 2.25
N LEU A 20 -13.05 -5.62 3.34
CA LEU A 20 -12.75 -6.52 4.46
C LEU A 20 -14.03 -7.05 5.12
N ARG A 21 -15.05 -6.19 5.31
CA ARG A 21 -16.35 -6.62 5.83
C ARG A 21 -17.08 -7.58 4.89
N ARG A 22 -17.00 -7.37 3.57
CA ARG A 22 -17.59 -8.26 2.56
C ARG A 22 -16.99 -9.67 2.59
N ILE A 23 -15.73 -9.80 2.97
CA ILE A 23 -15.05 -11.09 3.10
C ILE A 23 -15.11 -11.65 4.54
N GLY A 24 -16.04 -11.14 5.37
CA GLY A 24 -16.34 -11.68 6.69
C GLY A 24 -15.50 -11.15 7.85
N ALA A 25 -14.63 -10.16 7.63
CA ALA A 25 -13.79 -9.64 8.70
C ALA A 25 -14.53 -8.61 9.58
N SER A 26 -14.29 -8.68 10.90
CA SER A 26 -14.66 -7.60 11.82
C SER A 26 -13.63 -6.46 11.71
N VAL A 27 -14.09 -5.22 11.55
CA VAL A 27 -13.20 -4.08 11.27
C VAL A 27 -13.56 -2.87 12.13
N GLN A 28 -12.60 -2.47 12.95
CA GLN A 28 -12.61 -1.21 13.72
C GLN A 28 -11.69 -0.19 13.05
N ARG A 29 -12.17 1.04 12.88
CA ARG A 29 -11.34 2.15 12.40
C ARG A 29 -10.56 2.77 13.54
N GLN A 30 -9.32 3.13 13.24
CA GLN A 30 -8.43 3.76 14.19
C GLN A 30 -8.03 5.15 13.70
N ASN A 31 -7.49 5.96 14.62
CA ASN A 31 -6.89 7.24 14.26
C ASN A 31 -5.38 7.03 13.98
N PRO A 32 -4.95 7.03 12.70
CA PRO A 32 -3.57 6.70 12.35
C PRO A 32 -2.55 7.72 12.89
N THR A 33 -2.96 8.94 13.26
CA THR A 33 -2.03 9.90 13.88
C THR A 33 -1.63 9.48 15.30
N GLN A 34 -2.52 8.79 16.02
CA GLN A 34 -2.27 8.30 17.38
C GLN A 34 -1.58 6.93 17.36
N VAL A 35 -2.16 5.96 16.66
CA VAL A 35 -1.70 4.56 16.75
C VAL A 35 -0.80 4.10 15.60
N GLY A 36 -0.74 4.87 14.51
CA GLY A 36 0.12 4.60 13.35
C GLY A 36 -0.50 3.74 12.24
N TYR A 37 -1.67 3.12 12.45
CA TYR A 37 -2.39 2.30 11.48
C TYR A 37 -3.85 2.74 11.34
N ASP A 38 -4.50 2.33 10.25
CA ASP A 38 -5.85 2.82 9.90
C ASP A 38 -6.97 1.92 10.45
N LEU A 39 -6.73 0.61 10.53
CA LEU A 39 -7.76 -0.39 10.88
C LEU A 39 -7.21 -1.44 11.85
N LEU A 40 -8.04 -1.85 12.81
CA LEU A 40 -7.85 -3.07 13.58
C LEU A 40 -8.86 -4.11 13.06
N VAL A 41 -8.36 -5.23 12.55
CA VAL A 41 -9.15 -6.29 11.93
C VAL A 41 -9.16 -7.52 12.83
N ASN A 42 -10.33 -8.12 13.03
CA ASN A 42 -10.55 -9.28 13.90
C ASN A 42 -9.94 -9.10 15.31
N GLY A 43 -9.96 -7.86 15.81
CA GLY A 43 -9.44 -7.50 17.14
C GLY A 43 -7.92 -7.50 17.32
N SER A 44 -7.13 -7.97 16.34
CA SER A 44 -5.69 -8.21 16.55
C SER A 44 -4.79 -7.78 15.38
N ILE A 45 -5.30 -7.71 14.16
CA ILE A 45 -4.47 -7.44 12.97
C ILE A 45 -4.48 -5.95 12.66
N ARG A 46 -3.33 -5.31 12.83
CA ARG A 46 -3.16 -3.88 12.55
C ARG A 46 -2.92 -3.70 11.05
N VAL A 47 -3.80 -2.95 10.38
CA VAL A 47 -3.71 -2.72 8.93
C VAL A 47 -3.49 -1.25 8.64
N ALA A 48 -2.43 -0.95 7.89
CA ALA A 48 -2.19 0.39 7.34
C ALA A 48 -2.58 0.45 5.86
N VAL A 49 -3.34 1.47 5.48
CA VAL A 49 -3.74 1.73 4.10
C VAL A 49 -2.79 2.79 3.52
N LYS A 50 -2.26 2.54 2.33
CA LYS A 50 -1.44 3.50 1.58
C LYS A 50 -2.10 3.77 0.26
N ALA A 51 -2.55 5.00 0.06
CA ALA A 51 -3.19 5.43 -1.18
C ALA A 51 -2.22 6.32 -1.97
N ALA A 52 -1.92 5.93 -3.21
CA ALA A 52 -1.04 6.71 -4.09
C ALA A 52 -1.83 7.21 -5.30
N ARG A 53 -1.54 8.45 -5.73
CA ARG A 53 -1.98 8.98 -7.03
C ARG A 53 -0.89 8.71 -8.06
N PRO A 54 -1.24 8.56 -9.35
CA PRO A 54 -0.25 8.50 -10.41
C PRO A 54 0.49 9.84 -10.48
N THR A 55 1.81 9.79 -10.47
CA THR A 55 2.70 10.94 -10.68
C THR A 55 3.62 10.67 -11.86
N LEU A 56 3.91 11.71 -12.64
CA LEU A 56 5.00 11.65 -13.61
C LEU A 56 6.33 11.55 -12.85
N GLN A 57 7.20 10.66 -13.28
CA GLN A 57 8.52 10.45 -12.73
C GLN A 57 9.55 10.56 -13.85
N HIS A 58 10.64 11.25 -13.55
CA HIS A 58 11.77 11.42 -14.44
C HIS A 58 12.91 10.56 -13.92
N LYS A 59 13.45 9.70 -14.76
CA LYS A 59 14.62 8.89 -14.43
C LYS A 59 15.70 9.14 -15.46
N ARG A 60 16.86 9.59 -14.98
CA ARG A 60 18.08 9.64 -15.78
C ARG A 60 18.85 8.35 -15.56
N VAL A 61 19.30 7.73 -16.65
CA VAL A 61 20.16 6.54 -16.61
C VAL A 61 21.36 6.82 -17.50
N SER A 62 22.56 6.56 -16.99
CA SER A 62 23.77 6.61 -17.79
C SER A 62 24.17 5.20 -18.16
N VAL A 63 24.30 4.94 -19.46
CA VAL A 63 24.74 3.64 -20.01
C VAL A 63 25.84 3.95 -21.02
N ASP A 64 27.01 3.37 -20.81
CA ASP A 64 28.17 3.51 -21.70
C ASP A 64 28.51 4.98 -22.06
N GLY A 65 28.61 5.84 -21.04
CA GLY A 65 28.88 7.27 -21.23
C GLY A 65 27.70 8.11 -21.76
N HIS A 66 26.64 7.50 -22.28
CA HIS A 66 25.44 8.18 -22.75
C HIS A 66 24.40 8.35 -21.65
N SER A 67 23.79 9.53 -21.58
CA SER A 67 22.72 9.83 -20.62
C SER A 67 21.35 9.79 -21.29
N TYR A 68 20.52 8.85 -20.85
CA TYR A 68 19.13 8.69 -21.28
C TYR A 68 18.19 9.26 -20.23
N GLN A 69 17.12 9.92 -20.68
CA GLN A 69 16.03 10.37 -19.81
C GLN A 69 14.75 9.62 -20.16
N TYR A 70 14.18 8.96 -19.16
CA TYR A 70 12.90 8.27 -19.28
C TYR A 70 11.86 8.98 -18.43
N GLN A 71 10.68 9.15 -19.03
CA GLN A 71 9.49 9.60 -18.32
C GLN A 71 8.53 8.42 -18.15
N HIS A 72 8.07 8.21 -16.95
CA HIS A 72 7.08 7.17 -16.66
C HIS A 72 6.08 7.66 -15.63
N ILE A 73 4.83 7.22 -15.75
CA ILE A 73 3.84 7.42 -14.70
C ILE A 73 4.02 6.32 -13.65
N ALA A 74 4.03 6.67 -12.38
CA ALA A 74 4.13 5.71 -11.29
C ALA A 74 3.24 6.02 -10.10
N TRP A 75 3.00 5.01 -9.27
CA TRP A 75 2.42 5.11 -7.94
C TRP A 75 3.50 4.81 -6.90
N CYS A 76 3.78 5.75 -6.02
CA CYS A 76 4.80 5.61 -4.98
C CYS A 76 4.15 5.41 -3.61
N PHE A 77 4.46 4.31 -2.95
CA PHE A 77 3.99 3.95 -1.61
C PHE A 77 5.16 3.98 -0.64
N ASN A 78 5.13 4.93 0.31
CA ASN A 78 6.16 5.04 1.35
C ASN A 78 5.78 4.23 2.58
N PHE A 79 6.66 3.31 2.97
CA PHE A 79 6.47 2.42 4.11
C PHE A 79 7.13 2.95 5.38
N HIS A 80 8.10 3.85 5.28
CA HIS A 80 8.68 4.52 6.44
C HIS A 80 7.64 5.40 7.15
N ARG A 81 7.79 5.56 8.47
CA ARG A 81 7.01 6.49 9.29
C ARG A 81 7.98 7.51 9.88
N HIS A 82 7.71 8.80 9.69
CA HIS A 82 8.60 9.91 10.12
C HIS A 82 10.08 9.72 9.68
N GLY A 83 10.30 9.24 8.45
CA GLY A 83 11.64 8.96 7.90
C GLY A 83 12.31 7.69 8.44
N ARG A 84 11.75 7.03 9.46
CA ARG A 84 12.30 5.81 10.05
C ARG A 84 11.73 4.57 9.35
N PHE A 85 12.64 3.66 8.98
CA PHE A 85 12.33 2.32 8.47
C PHE A 85 13.07 1.32 9.35
N ARG A 86 12.36 0.77 10.32
CA ARG A 86 12.88 -0.18 11.31
C ARG A 86 12.08 -1.46 11.19
N ARG A 87 12.73 -2.53 10.73
CA ARG A 87 12.07 -3.82 10.45
C ARG A 87 11.58 -4.52 11.72
N ASP A 88 12.10 -4.12 12.86
CA ASP A 88 11.77 -4.53 14.22
C ASP A 88 10.62 -3.71 14.84
N GLN A 89 10.23 -2.57 14.24
CA GLN A 89 9.25 -1.63 14.80
C GLN A 89 8.18 -1.25 13.78
N TRP A 90 7.49 -2.26 13.24
CA TRP A 90 6.38 -2.01 12.33
C TRP A 90 5.16 -1.48 13.09
N TYR A 91 4.58 -0.41 12.55
CA TYR A 91 3.34 0.20 13.05
C TYR A 91 2.07 -0.54 12.61
N ALA A 92 2.21 -1.59 11.81
CA ALA A 92 1.12 -2.42 11.31
C ALA A 92 1.63 -3.84 11.08
N ASP A 93 0.73 -4.82 10.97
CA ASP A 93 1.04 -6.20 10.59
C ASP A 93 0.88 -6.41 9.07
N VAL A 94 -0.02 -5.65 8.43
CA VAL A 94 -0.26 -5.69 6.99
C VAL A 94 -0.37 -4.27 6.41
N ILE A 95 0.19 -4.04 5.22
CA ILE A 95 0.01 -2.81 4.44
C ILE A 95 -0.82 -3.08 3.19
N VAL A 96 -1.90 -2.32 3.01
CA VAL A 96 -2.75 -2.34 1.82
C VAL A 96 -2.40 -1.15 0.91
N CYS A 97 -1.76 -1.41 -0.23
CA CYS A 97 -1.41 -0.40 -1.22
C CYS A 97 -2.50 -0.27 -2.28
N VAL A 98 -3.09 0.92 -2.40
CA VAL A 98 -4.16 1.22 -3.35
C VAL A 98 -3.68 2.21 -4.40
N GLN A 99 -3.64 1.76 -5.66
CA GLN A 99 -3.35 2.60 -6.83
C GLN A 99 -4.59 3.40 -7.23
N LEU A 100 -4.63 4.68 -6.88
CA LEU A 100 -5.77 5.53 -7.23
C LEU A 100 -5.76 5.88 -8.72
N LYS A 101 -6.95 6.08 -9.30
CA LYS A 101 -7.12 6.35 -10.74
C LYS A 101 -6.53 5.25 -11.65
N ALA A 102 -6.31 4.05 -11.12
CA ALA A 102 -5.84 2.89 -11.87
C ALA A 102 -7.01 1.90 -12.05
N ALA A 103 -7.84 2.13 -13.08
CA ALA A 103 -9.00 1.27 -13.34
C ALA A 103 -8.57 -0.19 -13.49
N GLY A 104 -9.33 -1.11 -12.86
CA GLY A 104 -9.05 -2.55 -12.89
C GLY A 104 -7.83 -3.02 -12.10
N GLN A 105 -7.03 -2.13 -11.49
CA GLN A 105 -5.90 -2.55 -10.66
C GLN A 105 -6.38 -2.95 -9.27
N LYS A 106 -6.05 -4.19 -8.89
CA LYS A 106 -6.31 -4.72 -7.55
C LYS A 106 -5.27 -4.21 -6.55
N PRO A 107 -5.63 -3.99 -5.29
CA PRO A 107 -4.67 -3.54 -4.28
C PRO A 107 -3.63 -4.62 -3.99
N LEU A 108 -2.47 -4.20 -3.49
CA LEU A 108 -1.47 -5.11 -2.94
C LEU A 108 -1.67 -5.20 -1.43
N VAL A 109 -1.82 -6.41 -0.89
CA VAL A 109 -2.04 -6.70 0.54
C VAL A 109 -0.79 -7.40 1.06
N ILE A 110 0.15 -6.62 1.59
CA ILE A 110 1.53 -7.08 1.84
C ILE A 110 1.75 -7.22 3.36
N PRO A 111 2.07 -8.41 3.88
CA PRO A 111 2.54 -8.56 5.25
C PRO A 111 3.83 -7.77 5.48
N VAL A 112 3.93 -7.05 6.60
CA VAL A 112 5.06 -6.11 6.82
C VAL A 112 6.42 -6.79 6.85
N GLN A 113 6.47 -8.05 7.32
CA GLN A 113 7.69 -8.85 7.36
C GLN A 113 8.27 -9.14 5.97
N ASN A 114 7.45 -9.06 4.92
CA ASN A 114 7.88 -9.24 3.53
C ASN A 114 8.32 -7.92 2.87
N ILE A 115 8.18 -6.76 3.54
CA ILE A 115 8.59 -5.47 2.99
C ILE A 115 10.10 -5.31 3.11
N THR A 116 10.77 -5.23 1.95
CA THR A 116 12.23 -5.21 1.91
C THR A 116 12.86 -3.82 1.81
N GLY A 117 12.08 -2.78 1.50
CA GLY A 117 12.61 -1.42 1.26
C GLY A 117 11.68 -0.31 1.72
N LYS A 118 12.18 0.93 1.74
CA LYS A 118 11.44 2.10 2.29
C LYS A 118 10.25 2.54 1.44
N THR A 119 10.29 2.25 0.15
CA THR A 119 9.32 2.72 -0.84
C THR A 119 9.07 1.63 -1.88
N LEU A 120 7.81 1.43 -2.23
CA LEU A 120 7.39 0.67 -3.41
C LEU A 120 7.00 1.65 -4.52
N ILE A 121 7.60 1.49 -5.69
CA ILE A 121 7.24 2.22 -6.90
C ILE A 121 6.56 1.22 -7.85
N VAL A 122 5.32 1.51 -8.23
CA VAL A 122 4.56 0.75 -9.22
C VAL A 122 4.48 1.57 -10.49
N LEU A 123 5.15 1.12 -11.54
CA LEU A 123 5.11 1.77 -12.84
C LEU A 123 3.77 1.52 -13.54
N LYS A 124 3.25 2.52 -14.25
CA LYS A 124 2.12 2.35 -15.17
C LYS A 124 2.58 1.49 -16.33
N ASN A 125 2.04 0.28 -16.38
CA ASN A 125 2.26 -0.67 -17.46
C ASN A 125 0.90 -1.18 -17.95
N ARG A 126 0.75 -1.38 -19.27
CA ARG A 126 -0.43 -2.02 -19.87
C ARG A 126 -0.70 -3.41 -19.30
N ARG A 127 0.34 -4.16 -18.93
CA ARG A 127 0.24 -5.51 -18.32
C ARG A 127 0.04 -5.52 -16.80
N GLY A 128 -0.03 -4.35 -16.16
CA GLY A 128 -0.11 -4.21 -14.71
C GLY A 128 1.23 -4.42 -13.99
N TYR A 129 1.20 -4.44 -12.65
CA TYR A 129 2.40 -4.60 -11.82
C TYR A 129 2.96 -6.04 -11.86
N ALA A 130 4.23 -6.18 -12.25
CA ALA A 130 4.95 -7.46 -12.36
C ALA A 130 6.21 -7.53 -11.47
N GLY A 131 6.26 -6.74 -10.40
CA GLY A 131 7.42 -6.71 -9.50
C GLY A 131 7.34 -7.72 -8.36
N ARG A 132 8.28 -7.62 -7.41
CA ARG A 132 8.42 -8.52 -6.25
C ARG A 132 7.13 -8.76 -5.47
N TYR A 133 6.26 -7.76 -5.37
CA TYR A 133 5.03 -7.85 -4.58
C TYR A 133 3.82 -8.36 -5.38
N THR A 134 3.99 -8.85 -6.61
CA THR A 134 2.86 -9.25 -7.47
C THR A 134 2.04 -10.38 -6.85
N GLN A 135 2.69 -11.30 -6.11
CA GLN A 135 2.03 -12.35 -5.33
C GLN A 135 1.05 -11.82 -4.27
N TYR A 136 1.20 -10.56 -3.83
CA TYR A 136 0.32 -9.94 -2.83
C TYR A 136 -0.87 -9.20 -3.46
N ARG A 137 -1.07 -9.30 -4.77
CA ARG A 137 -2.22 -8.69 -5.45
C ARG A 137 -3.51 -9.36 -4.99
N ASP A 138 -4.44 -8.57 -4.45
CA ASP A 138 -5.74 -9.04 -3.93
C ASP A 138 -5.61 -10.10 -2.83
N ALA A 139 -4.45 -10.17 -2.16
CA ALA A 139 -4.10 -11.21 -1.20
C ALA A 139 -4.74 -10.98 0.18
N TRP A 140 -6.05 -10.74 0.22
CA TRP A 140 -6.81 -10.45 1.44
C TRP A 140 -6.73 -11.57 2.49
N HIS A 141 -6.43 -12.80 2.06
CA HIS A 141 -6.23 -13.94 2.95
C HIS A 141 -5.13 -13.70 4.01
N HIS A 142 -4.16 -12.81 3.75
CA HIS A 142 -3.17 -12.41 4.77
C HIS A 142 -3.75 -11.63 5.95
N ILE A 143 -4.96 -11.05 5.79
CA ILE A 143 -5.68 -10.34 6.85
C ILE A 143 -6.73 -11.25 7.52
N LEU A 144 -7.13 -12.35 6.87
CA LEU A 144 -8.16 -13.26 7.39
C LEU A 144 -7.59 -14.39 8.25
N ARG A 145 -6.29 -14.69 8.15
CA ARG A 145 -5.67 -15.71 9.00
C ARG A 145 -5.64 -15.24 10.44
N ASP A 146 -6.49 -15.85 11.26
CA ASP A 146 -6.53 -15.65 12.70
C ASP A 146 -5.16 -16.00 13.30
N LYS A 147 -4.61 -15.11 14.14
CA LYS A 147 -3.39 -15.40 14.94
C LYS A 147 -3.68 -16.41 16.09
N ARG A 148 -4.73 -17.23 15.98
CA ARG A 148 -5.12 -18.23 16.99
C ARG A 148 -4.58 -19.63 16.74
N ALA A 149 -3.61 -19.78 15.83
CA ALA A 149 -2.91 -21.05 15.58
C ALA A 149 -1.38 -20.91 15.76
N ALA A 150 -0.97 -20.21 16.83
CA ALA A 150 0.41 -20.19 17.31
C ALA A 150 0.40 -20.26 18.84
#